data_AF-A0A0W7Z0Q9-F1
#
_entry.id   AF-A0A0W7Z0Q9-F1
#
_cell.length_a   1.000
_cell.length_b   1.000
_cell.length_c   1.000
_cell.angle_alpha   90.00
_cell.angle_beta   90.00
_cell.angle_gamma   90.00
#
_symmetry.space_group_name_H-M   'P 1'
#
loop_
_entity.id
_entity.type
_entity.pdbx_description
1 polymer ?
#
loop_
_entity_poly.entity_id
_entity_poly.type
_entity_poly.pdbx_seq_one_letter_code
_entity_poly.pdbx_strand_id
1 'polypeptide(L)'
;MRKTKKYALQDLTTYAQNVQEQFKDLDPKDPSLWPVLPRIFLCAAIALMVLGGAWYFLLSSMEEDLNAERETETSLRSEYETKLLKAVSLDALKKQREQVQQYVQQLEKQLPSKSEMAALLSDINQAGLGRSLQFELFKPGAESVKDYYAELPITVKISGAFHDIGMFASDIAHLPRIVNLSNMSIGPKGNEGVLALDATVHTYRYLDAEEVNANRKGKSK
;
A
#
# COMPACT_ATOMS: atom_id res chain seq x y z
N MET A 1 -5.45 91.79 49.22
CA MET A 1 -4.66 90.68 48.63
C MET A 1 -5.04 90.40 47.16
N ARG A 2 -4.98 91.38 46.24
CA ARG A 2 -5.41 91.22 44.83
C ARG A 2 -4.32 91.42 43.76
N LYS A 3 -3.08 91.80 44.14
CA LYS A 3 -2.01 92.11 43.17
C LYS A 3 -1.08 90.93 42.84
N THR A 4 -1.00 89.89 43.66
CA THR A 4 -0.10 88.73 43.43
C THR A 4 -0.59 87.77 42.35
N LYS A 5 -1.91 87.70 42.09
CA LYS A 5 -2.48 86.84 41.03
C LYS A 5 -2.17 87.33 39.61
N LYS A 6 -1.96 88.64 39.40
CA LYS A 6 -1.74 89.19 38.04
C LYS A 6 -0.35 88.86 37.48
N TYR A 7 0.68 88.84 38.32
CA TYR A 7 2.05 88.46 37.92
C TYR A 7 2.14 86.96 37.60
N ALA A 8 1.58 86.11 38.45
CA ALA A 8 1.55 84.66 38.22
C ALA A 8 0.81 84.28 36.92
N LEU A 9 -0.25 84.99 36.55
CA LEU A 9 -0.97 84.73 35.30
C LEU A 9 -0.23 85.26 34.07
N GLN A 10 0.48 86.39 34.17
CA GLN A 10 1.33 86.90 33.09
C GLN A 10 2.50 85.96 32.80
N ASP A 11 3.18 85.48 33.85
CA ASP A 11 4.31 84.54 33.73
C ASP A 11 3.89 83.19 33.12
N LEU A 12 2.67 82.72 33.44
CA LEU A 12 2.10 81.52 32.82
C LEU A 12 1.77 81.73 31.34
N THR A 13 1.27 82.91 30.96
CA THR A 13 0.97 83.21 29.54
C THR A 13 2.23 83.42 28.70
N THR A 14 3.28 84.05 29.23
CA THR A 14 4.58 84.17 28.53
C THR A 14 5.29 82.82 28.43
N TYR A 15 5.22 81.97 29.46
CA TYR A 15 5.73 80.60 29.37
C TYR A 15 4.98 79.79 28.29
N ALA A 16 3.66 79.89 28.23
CA ALA A 16 2.85 79.24 27.21
C ALA A 16 3.17 79.74 25.78
N GLN A 17 3.36 81.05 25.60
CA GLN A 17 3.76 81.65 24.32
C GLN A 17 5.16 81.23 23.89
N ASN A 18 6.14 81.22 24.81
CA ASN A 18 7.51 80.77 24.54
C ASN A 18 7.56 79.29 24.14
N VAL A 19 6.75 78.44 24.79
CA VAL A 19 6.61 77.03 24.41
C VAL A 19 6.01 76.92 23.01
N GLN A 20 4.97 77.70 22.68
CA GLN A 20 4.31 77.65 21.36
C GLN A 20 5.21 78.17 20.22
N GLU A 21 6.02 79.21 20.46
CA GLU A 21 6.98 79.71 19.47
C GLU A 21 8.09 78.70 19.17
N GLN A 22 8.51 77.88 20.14
CA GLN A 22 9.51 76.83 19.93
C GLN A 22 9.05 75.69 19.00
N PHE A 23 7.75 75.60 18.69
CA PHE A 23 7.21 74.67 17.69
C PHE A 23 6.91 75.33 16.33
N LYS A 24 7.22 76.62 16.16
CA LYS A 24 7.04 77.37 14.91
C LYS A 24 8.40 77.49 14.21
N ASP A 25 8.45 77.30 12.89
CA ASP A 25 9.68 77.20 12.06
C ASP A 25 10.58 75.97 12.33
N LEU A 26 9.98 74.81 12.56
CA LEU A 26 10.71 73.53 12.59
C LEU A 26 11.02 73.07 11.15
N ASP A 27 12.26 73.29 10.69
CA ASP A 27 12.74 72.74 9.41
C ASP A 27 12.95 71.21 9.56
N PRO A 28 12.24 70.35 8.78
CA PRO A 28 12.38 68.89 8.84
C PRO A 28 13.74 68.36 8.38
N LYS A 29 14.56 69.20 7.72
CA LYS A 29 15.80 68.78 7.09
C LYS A 29 16.99 68.70 8.05
N ASP A 30 16.96 69.44 9.17
CA ASP A 30 18.02 69.46 10.20
C ASP A 30 17.46 69.36 11.64
N PRO A 31 17.04 68.16 12.09
CA PRO A 31 16.44 67.94 13.41
C PRO A 31 17.38 68.17 14.61
N SER A 32 18.69 68.36 14.37
CA SER A 32 19.69 68.64 15.41
C SER A 32 19.64 70.10 15.93
N LEU A 33 19.14 71.03 15.11
CA LEU A 33 19.08 72.47 15.41
C LEU A 33 17.80 72.92 16.12
N TRP A 34 16.89 71.98 16.42
CA TRP A 34 15.62 72.29 17.06
C TRP A 34 15.81 72.80 18.52
N PRO A 35 14.93 73.69 19.01
CA PRO A 35 14.94 74.11 20.41
C PRO A 35 14.75 72.90 21.36
N VAL A 36 15.20 73.06 22.61
CA VAL A 36 15.41 71.96 23.57
C VAL A 36 14.15 71.10 23.82
N LEU A 37 12.97 71.71 23.83
CA LEU A 37 11.69 71.04 24.09
C LEU A 37 11.27 70.04 22.99
N PRO A 38 11.16 70.44 21.70
CA PRO A 38 10.93 69.50 20.59
C PRO A 38 11.97 68.38 20.49
N ARG A 39 13.25 68.69 20.77
CA ARG A 39 14.33 67.69 20.74
C ARG A 39 14.15 66.61 21.80
N ILE A 40 13.85 66.99 23.04
CA ILE A 40 13.58 66.02 24.12
C ILE A 40 12.34 65.18 23.80
N PHE A 41 11.29 65.78 23.26
CA PHE A 41 10.09 65.05 22.87
C PHE A 41 10.38 64.01 21.77
N LEU A 42 11.14 64.38 20.74
CA LEU A 42 11.54 63.45 19.67
C LEU A 42 12.44 62.33 20.20
N CYS A 43 13.42 62.64 21.06
CA CYS A 43 14.24 61.63 21.72
C CYS A 43 13.41 60.69 22.60
N ALA A 44 12.44 61.22 23.36
CA ALA A 44 11.55 60.43 24.20
C ALA A 44 10.61 59.54 23.35
N ALA A 45 10.10 60.05 22.23
CA ALA A 45 9.27 59.29 21.30
C ALA A 45 10.07 58.13 20.66
N ILE A 46 11.31 58.38 20.24
CA ILE A 46 12.20 57.33 19.72
C ILE A 46 12.51 56.30 20.82
N ALA A 47 12.84 56.75 22.03
CA ALA A 47 13.11 55.84 23.15
C ALA A 47 11.90 54.96 23.48
N LEU A 48 10.69 55.53 23.53
CA LEU A 48 9.45 54.78 23.72
C LEU A 48 9.16 53.81 22.57
N MET A 49 9.43 54.21 21.31
CA MET A 49 9.26 53.35 20.15
C MET A 49 10.23 52.16 20.20
N VAL A 50 11.49 52.38 20.57
CA VAL A 50 12.49 51.31 20.72
C VAL A 50 12.13 50.38 21.88
N LEU A 51 11.71 50.92 23.03
CA LEU A 51 11.26 50.12 24.18
C LEU A 51 10.01 49.31 23.86
N GLY A 52 9.02 49.91 23.19
CA GLY A 52 7.81 49.22 22.75
C GLY A 52 8.11 48.12 21.73
N GLY A 53 8.99 48.39 20.77
CA GLY A 53 9.44 47.42 19.78
C GLY A 53 10.21 46.26 20.42
N ALA A 54 11.12 46.53 21.35
CA ALA A 54 11.86 45.51 22.09
C ALA A 54 10.93 44.65 22.96
N TRP A 55 9.97 45.27 23.66
CA TRP A 55 8.96 44.55 24.44
C TRP A 55 8.09 43.65 23.56
N TYR A 56 7.61 44.18 22.43
CA TYR A 56 6.80 43.41 21.48
C TYR A 56 7.57 42.22 20.91
N PHE A 57 8.83 42.41 20.52
CA PHE A 57 9.67 41.34 19.97
C PHE A 57 9.98 40.25 21.02
N LEU A 58 10.18 40.64 22.27
CA LEU A 58 10.42 39.69 23.37
C LEU A 58 9.15 38.89 23.71
N LEU A 59 7.98 39.54 23.65
CA LEU A 59 6.71 38.88 23.91
C LEU A 59 6.33 37.93 22.77
N SER A 60 6.55 38.34 21.52
CA SER A 60 6.29 37.48 20.36
C SER A 60 7.16 36.23 20.36
N SER A 61 8.44 36.34 20.75
CA SER A 61 9.32 35.15 20.82
C SER A 61 8.85 34.15 21.88
N MET A 62 8.35 34.62 23.02
CA MET A 62 7.80 33.74 24.06
C MET A 62 6.50 33.06 23.64
N GLU A 63 5.65 33.75 22.88
CA GLU A 63 4.44 33.16 22.31
C GLU A 63 4.76 32.10 21.26
N GLU A 64 5.78 32.33 20.43
CA GLU A 64 6.28 31.34 19.45
C GLU A 64 6.83 30.09 20.12
N ASP A 65 7.70 30.23 21.13
CA ASP A 65 8.25 29.11 21.90
C ASP A 65 7.14 28.29 22.58
N LEU A 66 6.16 28.98 23.17
CA LEU A 66 5.05 28.34 23.86
C LEU A 66 4.12 27.59 22.90
N ASN A 67 3.88 28.14 21.70
CA ASN A 67 3.12 27.44 20.67
C ASN A 67 3.89 26.23 20.11
N ALA A 68 5.20 26.35 19.90
CA ALA A 68 6.05 25.22 19.51
C ALA A 68 6.01 24.09 20.55
N GLU A 69 6.08 24.42 21.85
CA GLU A 69 5.98 23.42 22.92
C GLU A 69 4.59 22.77 22.97
N ARG A 70 3.51 23.51 22.70
CA ARG A 70 2.15 22.94 22.60
C ARG A 70 2.00 22.00 21.40
N GLU A 71 2.59 22.34 20.26
CA GLU A 71 2.58 21.49 19.06
C GLU A 71 3.39 20.20 19.31
N THR A 72 4.54 20.31 19.99
CA THR A 72 5.29 19.12 20.39
C THR A 72 4.51 18.26 21.39
N GLU A 73 3.87 18.84 22.41
CA GLU A 73 3.04 18.10 23.36
C GLU A 73 1.91 17.33 22.65
N THR A 74 1.18 17.99 21.76
CA THR A 74 0.07 17.38 21.02
C THR A 74 0.54 16.27 20.08
N SER A 75 1.67 16.45 19.40
CA SER A 75 2.27 15.40 18.56
C SER A 75 2.75 14.21 19.40
N LEU A 76 3.45 14.44 20.52
CA LEU A 76 3.90 13.38 21.43
C LEU A 76 2.73 12.60 22.02
N ARG A 77 1.64 13.29 22.37
CA ARG A 77 0.42 12.64 22.87
C ARG A 77 -0.23 11.75 21.80
N SER A 78 -0.34 12.23 20.57
CA SER A 78 -0.87 11.44 19.45
C SER A 78 0.00 10.21 19.14
N GLU A 79 1.32 10.38 19.18
CA GLU A 79 2.26 9.26 19.05
C GLU A 79 2.11 8.24 20.17
N TYR A 80 1.96 8.69 21.41
CA TYR A 80 1.76 7.84 22.57
C TYR A 80 0.47 7.02 22.44
N GLU A 81 -0.65 7.66 22.09
CA GLU A 81 -1.93 6.98 21.87
C GLU A 81 -1.81 5.91 20.78
N THR A 82 -1.16 6.24 19.66
CA THR A 82 -0.93 5.30 18.56
C THR A 82 -0.05 4.11 18.98
N LYS A 83 1.03 4.36 19.74
CA LYS A 83 1.93 3.30 20.23
C LYS A 83 1.25 2.43 21.28
N LEU A 84 0.42 3.01 22.14
CA LEU A 84 -0.34 2.28 23.16
C LEU A 84 -1.38 1.34 22.51
N LEU A 85 -2.12 1.82 21.52
CA LEU A 85 -3.06 0.97 20.75
C LEU A 85 -2.35 -0.19 20.06
N LYS A 86 -1.17 0.04 19.49
CA LYS A 86 -0.33 -1.02 18.89
C LYS A 86 0.15 -2.02 19.93
N ALA A 87 0.58 -1.56 21.11
CA ALA A 87 1.05 -2.44 22.18
C ALA A 87 -0.07 -3.34 22.72
N VAL A 88 -1.27 -2.79 22.94
CA VAL A 88 -2.43 -3.55 23.44
C VAL A 88 -2.94 -4.55 22.40
N SER A 89 -2.93 -4.20 21.11
CA SER A 89 -3.39 -5.09 20.03
C SER A 89 -2.38 -6.15 19.60
N LEU A 90 -1.13 -6.06 20.06
CA LEU A 90 -0.03 -6.93 19.64
C LEU A 90 -0.28 -8.42 19.96
N ASP A 91 -0.77 -8.72 21.16
CA ASP A 91 -1.05 -10.11 21.55
C ASP A 91 -2.24 -10.70 20.77
N ALA A 92 -3.26 -9.89 20.47
CA ALA A 92 -4.38 -10.31 19.63
C ALA A 92 -3.92 -10.59 18.18
N LEU A 93 -3.08 -9.72 17.61
CA LEU A 93 -2.52 -9.88 16.28
C LEU A 93 -1.57 -11.09 16.18
N LYS A 94 -0.78 -11.37 17.22
CA LYS A 94 0.05 -12.58 17.29
C LYS A 94 -0.80 -13.85 17.26
N LYS A 95 -1.86 -13.90 18.07
CA LYS A 95 -2.79 -15.04 18.07
C LYS A 95 -3.46 -15.22 16.71
N GLN A 96 -3.90 -14.14 16.07
CA GLN A 96 -4.47 -14.19 14.73
C GLN A 96 -3.45 -14.70 13.70
N ARG A 97 -2.18 -14.30 13.80
CA ARG A 97 -1.11 -14.83 12.94
C ARG A 97 -0.88 -16.32 13.14
N GLU A 98 -0.84 -16.79 14.38
CA GLU A 98 -0.70 -18.23 14.66
C GLU A 98 -1.87 -19.03 14.10
N GLN A 99 -3.11 -18.55 14.25
CA GLN A 99 -4.30 -19.18 13.67
C GLN A 99 -4.22 -19.26 12.14
N VAL A 100 -3.83 -18.16 11.48
CA VAL A 100 -3.66 -18.12 10.03
C VAL A 100 -2.53 -19.07 9.61
N GLN A 101 -1.42 -19.14 10.34
CA GLN A 101 -0.32 -20.05 10.03
C GLN A 101 -0.74 -21.52 10.14
N GLN A 102 -1.53 -21.87 11.15
CA GLN A 102 -2.09 -23.21 11.31
C GLN A 102 -3.04 -23.55 10.16
N TYR A 103 -3.89 -22.60 9.76
CA TYR A 103 -4.78 -22.76 8.62
C TYR A 103 -4.01 -22.95 7.31
N VAL A 104 -2.95 -22.17 7.08
CA VAL A 104 -2.07 -22.32 5.91
C VAL A 104 -1.38 -23.68 5.93
N GLN A 105 -0.84 -24.14 7.07
CA GLN A 105 -0.24 -25.48 7.16
C GLN A 105 -1.25 -26.62 6.87
N GLN A 106 -2.52 -26.45 7.28
CA GLN A 106 -3.57 -27.41 6.95
C GLN A 106 -3.87 -27.41 5.45
N LEU A 107 -3.93 -26.23 4.82
CA LEU A 107 -4.11 -26.10 3.38
C LEU A 107 -2.91 -26.63 2.60
N GLU A 108 -1.67 -26.38 3.03
CA GLU A 108 -0.45 -26.94 2.42
C GLU A 108 -0.47 -28.47 2.45
N LYS A 109 -0.90 -29.08 3.57
CA LYS A 109 -1.11 -30.54 3.64
C LYS A 109 -2.21 -31.03 2.69
N GLN A 110 -3.16 -30.17 2.35
CA GLN A 110 -4.25 -30.43 1.40
C GLN A 110 -3.94 -29.99 -0.03
N LEU A 111 -2.73 -29.47 -0.31
CA LEU A 111 -2.26 -29.12 -1.65
C LEU A 111 -1.26 -30.18 -2.16
N PRO A 112 -1.69 -31.42 -2.49
CA PRO A 112 -0.82 -32.37 -3.15
C PRO A 112 -0.73 -32.01 -4.65
N SER A 113 0.16 -31.09 -5.03
CA SER A 113 0.24 -30.65 -6.45
C SER A 113 1.34 -31.34 -7.27
N LYS A 114 2.35 -31.97 -6.64
CA LYS A 114 3.45 -32.66 -7.36
C LYS A 114 3.37 -34.20 -7.34
N SER A 115 2.83 -34.80 -6.28
CA SER A 115 2.76 -36.26 -6.13
C SER A 115 1.64 -36.91 -6.96
N GLU A 116 0.79 -36.11 -7.60
CA GLU A 116 -0.42 -36.56 -8.25
C GLU A 116 -0.20 -37.01 -9.72
N MET A 117 0.84 -36.54 -10.40
CA MET A 117 1.05 -36.85 -11.82
C MET A 117 1.41 -38.32 -12.06
N ALA A 118 2.26 -38.93 -11.21
CA ALA A 118 2.62 -40.34 -11.36
C ALA A 118 1.41 -41.27 -11.15
N ALA A 119 0.53 -40.93 -10.21
CA ALA A 119 -0.70 -41.68 -9.96
C ALA A 119 -1.66 -41.60 -11.15
N LEU A 120 -1.80 -40.43 -11.79
CA LEU A 120 -2.68 -40.26 -12.94
C LEU A 120 -2.30 -41.15 -14.14
N LEU A 121 -1.00 -41.28 -14.41
CA LEU A 121 -0.55 -42.17 -15.49
C LEU A 121 -0.86 -43.64 -15.16
N SER A 122 -0.78 -44.03 -13.89
CA SER A 122 -1.15 -45.37 -13.42
C SER A 122 -2.65 -45.60 -13.51
N ASP A 123 -3.47 -44.63 -13.10
CA ASP A 123 -4.93 -44.73 -13.08
C ASP A 123 -5.50 -44.87 -14.50
N ILE A 124 -4.98 -44.11 -15.47
CA ILE A 124 -5.40 -44.22 -16.88
C ILE A 124 -5.00 -45.58 -17.47
N ASN A 125 -3.79 -46.06 -17.16
CA ASN A 125 -3.34 -47.36 -17.63
C ASN A 125 -4.17 -48.50 -17.01
N GLN A 126 -4.50 -48.40 -15.72
CA GLN A 126 -5.33 -49.38 -15.03
C GLN A 126 -6.78 -49.37 -15.54
N ALA A 127 -7.34 -48.19 -15.86
CA ALA A 127 -8.66 -48.08 -16.48
C ALA A 127 -8.71 -48.78 -17.85
N GLY A 128 -7.66 -48.68 -18.67
CA GLY A 128 -7.62 -49.39 -19.96
C GLY A 128 -7.34 -50.89 -19.82
N LEU A 129 -6.41 -51.29 -18.94
CA LEU A 129 -6.14 -52.71 -18.66
C LEU A 129 -7.35 -53.44 -18.08
N GLY A 130 -8.13 -52.77 -17.21
CA GLY A 130 -9.35 -53.33 -16.62
C GLY A 130 -10.47 -53.61 -17.64
N ARG A 131 -10.38 -53.06 -18.85
CA ARG A 131 -11.34 -53.24 -19.95
C ARG A 131 -10.79 -54.08 -21.10
N SER A 132 -9.70 -54.82 -20.88
CA SER A 132 -9.02 -55.62 -21.92
C SER A 132 -8.58 -54.80 -23.15
N LEU A 133 -8.39 -53.49 -23.00
CA LEU A 133 -7.91 -52.63 -24.08
C LEU A 133 -6.40 -52.74 -24.17
N GLN A 134 -5.91 -52.82 -25.40
CA GLN A 134 -4.48 -52.88 -25.66
C GLN A 134 -3.95 -51.49 -26.01
N PHE A 135 -3.07 -50.96 -25.18
CA PHE A 135 -2.37 -49.70 -25.45
C PHE A 135 -1.25 -49.91 -26.46
N GLU A 136 -1.30 -49.16 -27.56
CA GLU A 136 -0.27 -49.14 -28.60
C GLU A 136 0.70 -47.98 -28.42
N LEU A 137 0.17 -46.83 -28.03
CA LEU A 137 0.95 -45.63 -27.81
C LEU A 137 0.38 -44.88 -26.61
N PHE A 138 1.26 -44.58 -25.68
CA PHE A 138 0.97 -43.68 -24.57
C PHE A 138 2.14 -42.72 -24.45
N LYS A 139 1.97 -41.49 -24.93
CA LYS A 139 3.04 -40.50 -24.98
C LYS A 139 2.59 -39.18 -24.36
N PRO A 140 3.17 -38.79 -23.21
CA PRO A 140 3.04 -37.43 -22.70
C PRO A 140 3.62 -36.42 -23.70
N GLY A 141 2.87 -35.36 -23.97
CA GLY A 141 3.30 -34.22 -24.78
C GLY A 141 4.08 -33.19 -23.98
N ALA A 142 4.32 -32.04 -24.60
CA ALA A 142 4.90 -30.89 -23.91
C ALA A 142 3.81 -30.18 -23.10
N GLU A 143 4.14 -29.82 -21.86
CA GLU A 143 3.28 -29.03 -20.99
C GLU A 143 3.11 -27.61 -21.55
N SER A 144 1.85 -27.15 -21.66
CA SER A 144 1.51 -25.81 -22.10
C SER A 144 1.05 -24.99 -20.90
N VAL A 145 1.93 -24.08 -20.49
CA VAL A 145 1.74 -23.22 -19.32
C VAL A 145 0.86 -22.03 -19.70
N LYS A 146 -0.28 -21.88 -19.03
CA LYS A 146 -1.14 -20.68 -19.09
C LYS A 146 -0.89 -19.78 -17.89
N ASP A 147 -1.73 -18.77 -17.69
CA ASP A 147 -1.51 -17.75 -16.65
C ASP A 147 -1.63 -18.29 -15.22
N TYR A 148 -2.47 -19.31 -15.00
CA TYR A 148 -2.74 -19.88 -13.66
C TYR A 148 -2.78 -21.41 -13.61
N TYR A 149 -2.79 -22.06 -14.77
CA TYR A 149 -2.83 -23.52 -14.91
C TYR A 149 -1.93 -23.97 -16.05
N ALA A 150 -1.51 -25.22 -15.99
CA ALA A 150 -0.77 -25.89 -17.05
C ALA A 150 -1.60 -27.05 -17.57
N GLU A 151 -1.62 -27.18 -18.90
CA GLU A 151 -2.26 -28.30 -19.59
C GLU A 151 -1.18 -29.29 -20.04
N LEU A 152 -1.38 -30.58 -19.73
CA LEU A 152 -0.53 -31.66 -20.21
C LEU A 152 -1.35 -32.53 -21.17
N PRO A 153 -1.14 -32.41 -22.49
CA PRO A 153 -1.74 -33.30 -23.47
C PRO A 153 -1.01 -34.64 -23.50
N ILE A 154 -1.76 -35.74 -23.50
CA ILE A 154 -1.23 -37.11 -23.57
C ILE A 154 -1.85 -37.78 -24.78
N THR A 155 -1.03 -38.15 -25.75
CA THR A 155 -1.50 -38.89 -26.92
C THR A 155 -1.65 -40.36 -26.57
N VAL A 156 -2.85 -40.89 -26.80
CA VAL A 156 -3.22 -42.26 -26.47
C VAL A 156 -3.74 -42.96 -27.72
N LYS A 157 -3.19 -44.14 -28.00
CA LYS A 157 -3.69 -45.07 -29.02
C LYS A 157 -4.02 -46.40 -28.36
N ILE A 158 -5.27 -46.82 -28.48
CA ILE A 158 -5.77 -48.07 -27.89
C ILE A 158 -6.51 -48.89 -28.94
N SER A 159 -6.45 -50.21 -28.83
CA SER A 159 -7.23 -51.13 -29.64
C SER A 159 -8.09 -52.05 -28.79
N GLY A 160 -9.34 -52.25 -29.20
CA GLY A 160 -10.29 -53.13 -28.52
C GLY A 160 -11.68 -53.12 -29.15
N ALA A 161 -12.66 -53.70 -28.46
CA ALA A 161 -14.06 -53.68 -28.91
C ALA A 161 -14.69 -52.29 -28.69
N PHE A 162 -15.71 -51.95 -29.48
CA PHE A 162 -16.41 -50.67 -29.37
C PHE A 162 -16.96 -50.40 -27.96
N HIS A 163 -17.54 -51.41 -27.33
CA HIS A 163 -18.11 -51.29 -25.99
C HIS A 163 -17.05 -50.97 -24.93
N ASP A 164 -15.91 -51.66 -24.98
CA ASP A 164 -14.81 -51.45 -24.03
C ASP A 164 -14.19 -50.06 -24.19
N ILE A 165 -14.07 -49.57 -25.43
CA ILE A 165 -13.62 -48.20 -25.72
C ILE A 165 -14.60 -47.17 -25.12
N GLY A 166 -15.91 -47.40 -25.23
CA GLY A 166 -16.92 -46.55 -24.62
C GLY A 166 -16.87 -46.56 -23.08
N MET A 167 -16.67 -47.74 -22.50
CA MET A 167 -16.51 -47.88 -21.05
C MET A 167 -15.23 -47.20 -20.54
N PHE A 168 -14.12 -47.29 -21.29
CA PHE A 168 -12.89 -46.57 -20.96
C PHE A 168 -13.07 -45.05 -20.99
N ALA A 169 -13.78 -44.51 -21.99
CA ALA A 169 -14.11 -43.09 -22.02
C ALA A 169 -14.96 -42.68 -20.81
N SER A 170 -15.87 -43.54 -20.36
CA SER A 170 -16.66 -43.33 -19.14
C SER A 170 -15.81 -43.38 -17.88
N ASP A 171 -14.91 -44.36 -17.75
CA ASP A 171 -14.03 -44.50 -16.59
C ASP A 171 -13.08 -43.30 -16.46
N ILE A 172 -12.54 -42.79 -17.59
CA ILE A 172 -11.74 -41.55 -17.62
C ILE A 172 -12.56 -40.35 -17.13
N ALA A 173 -13.82 -40.23 -17.56
CA ALA A 173 -14.70 -39.13 -17.15
C ALA A 173 -15.07 -39.19 -15.66
N HIS A 174 -14.98 -40.35 -15.01
CA HIS A 174 -15.27 -40.56 -13.59
C HIS A 174 -14.03 -40.51 -12.69
N LEU A 175 -12.84 -40.25 -13.24
CA LEU A 175 -11.65 -40.04 -12.41
C LEU A 175 -11.88 -38.85 -11.47
N PRO A 176 -11.34 -38.86 -10.24
CA PRO A 176 -11.53 -37.79 -9.26
C PRO A 176 -10.72 -36.51 -9.60
N ARG A 177 -10.55 -36.21 -10.89
CA ARG A 177 -9.73 -35.13 -11.45
C ARG A 177 -10.30 -34.63 -12.78
N ILE A 178 -9.91 -33.42 -13.17
CA ILE A 178 -10.34 -32.80 -14.43
C ILE A 178 -9.52 -33.39 -15.59
N VAL A 179 -10.13 -34.30 -16.33
CA VAL A 179 -9.54 -34.94 -17.51
C VAL A 179 -10.51 -34.80 -18.69
N ASN A 180 -9.98 -34.46 -19.87
CA ASN A 180 -10.79 -34.31 -21.08
C ASN A 180 -10.23 -35.17 -22.22
N LEU A 181 -11.10 -35.87 -22.95
CA LEU A 181 -10.77 -36.58 -24.17
C LEU A 181 -11.09 -35.69 -25.38
N SER A 182 -10.06 -35.32 -26.14
CA SER A 182 -10.17 -34.52 -27.35
C SER A 182 -9.65 -35.29 -28.56
N ASN A 183 -10.02 -34.83 -29.76
CA ASN A 183 -9.50 -35.34 -31.04
C ASN A 183 -9.64 -36.87 -31.19
N MET A 184 -10.81 -37.40 -30.84
CA MET A 184 -11.10 -38.83 -30.94
C MET A 184 -11.33 -39.24 -32.39
N SER A 185 -10.56 -40.22 -32.87
CA SER A 185 -10.74 -40.88 -34.15
C SER A 185 -10.81 -42.38 -33.93
N ILE A 186 -11.90 -43.00 -34.38
CA ILE A 186 -12.12 -44.45 -34.26
C ILE A 186 -12.13 -45.07 -35.65
N GLY A 187 -11.31 -46.08 -35.86
CA GLY A 187 -11.22 -46.81 -37.14
C GLY A 187 -11.08 -48.32 -36.93
N PRO A 188 -11.44 -49.14 -37.93
CA PRO A 188 -11.21 -50.58 -37.88
C PRO A 188 -9.71 -50.90 -37.86
N LYS A 189 -9.30 -51.84 -37.02
CA LYS A 189 -7.91 -52.28 -36.91
C LYS A 189 -7.78 -53.77 -37.21
N GLY A 190 -7.56 -54.08 -38.49
CA GLY A 190 -7.32 -55.45 -38.94
C GLY A 190 -8.57 -56.33 -38.87
N ASN A 191 -8.66 -57.18 -37.85
CA ASN A 191 -9.64 -58.27 -37.72
C ASN A 191 -11.08 -57.76 -37.48
N GLU A 192 -12.08 -58.55 -37.86
CA GLU A 192 -13.50 -58.21 -37.65
C GLU A 192 -13.79 -57.99 -36.16
N GLY A 193 -14.25 -56.77 -35.81
CA GLY A 193 -14.68 -56.40 -34.47
C GLY A 193 -13.66 -55.64 -33.61
N VAL A 194 -12.41 -55.50 -34.06
CA VAL A 194 -11.39 -54.70 -33.33
C VAL A 194 -11.31 -53.29 -33.92
N LEU A 195 -11.48 -52.29 -33.07
CA LEU A 195 -11.35 -50.88 -33.40
C LEU A 195 -10.09 -50.30 -32.75
N ALA A 196 -9.41 -49.40 -33.45
CA ALA A 196 -8.39 -48.53 -32.90
C ALA A 196 -9.02 -47.17 -32.58
N LEU A 197 -8.83 -46.67 -31.37
CA LEU A 197 -9.10 -45.29 -30.98
C LEU A 197 -7.77 -44.54 -30.87
N ASP A 198 -7.63 -43.48 -31.67
CA ASP A 198 -6.65 -42.43 -31.50
C ASP A 198 -7.31 -41.26 -30.76
N ALA A 199 -6.78 -40.86 -29.60
CA ALA A 199 -7.32 -39.74 -28.82
C ALA A 199 -6.21 -38.95 -28.12
N THR A 200 -6.52 -37.71 -27.74
CA THR A 200 -5.66 -36.88 -26.88
C THR A 200 -6.35 -36.63 -25.55
N VAL A 201 -5.69 -37.00 -24.46
CA VAL A 201 -6.16 -36.77 -23.10
C VAL A 201 -5.52 -35.49 -22.58
N HIS A 202 -6.32 -34.47 -22.26
CA HIS A 202 -5.85 -33.25 -21.61
C HIS A 202 -6.07 -33.35 -20.11
N THR A 203 -5.01 -33.05 -19.37
CA THR A 203 -5.04 -32.95 -17.91
C THR A 203 -4.61 -31.54 -17.50
N TYR A 204 -5.14 -31.07 -16.37
CA TYR A 204 -4.93 -29.72 -15.89
C TYR A 204 -4.31 -29.75 -14.49
N ARG A 205 -3.30 -28.93 -14.27
CA ARG A 205 -2.73 -28.68 -12.94
C ARG A 205 -2.57 -27.19 -12.68
N TYR A 206 -2.57 -26.80 -11.41
CA TYR A 206 -2.19 -25.46 -11.01
C TYR A 206 -0.68 -25.24 -11.14
N LEU A 207 -0.29 -24.01 -11.47
CA LEU A 207 1.11 -23.60 -11.38
C LEU A 207 1.49 -23.33 -9.93
N ASP A 208 2.72 -23.66 -9.57
CA ASP A 208 3.28 -23.28 -8.27
C ASP A 208 3.56 -21.76 -8.24
N ALA A 209 3.58 -21.15 -7.05
CA ALA A 209 3.80 -19.71 -6.89
C ALA A 209 5.11 -19.24 -7.53
N GLU A 210 6.15 -20.08 -7.51
CA GLU A 210 7.42 -19.83 -8.20
C GLU A 210 7.28 -19.85 -9.73
N GLU A 211 6.51 -20.79 -10.29
CA GLU A 211 6.25 -20.91 -11.72
C GLU A 211 5.39 -19.74 -12.25
N VAL A 212 4.37 -19.31 -11.48
CA VAL A 212 3.54 -18.14 -11.81
C VAL A 212 4.40 -16.87 -11.87
N ASN A 213 5.30 -16.69 -10.89
CA ASN A 213 6.18 -15.52 -10.84
C ASN A 213 7.23 -15.54 -11.96
N ALA A 214 7.75 -16.71 -12.33
CA ALA A 214 8.64 -16.87 -13.47
C ALA A 214 7.94 -16.54 -14.79
N ASN A 215 6.70 -17.01 -15.00
CA ASN A 215 5.92 -16.74 -16.20
C ASN A 215 5.57 -15.24 -16.34
N ARG A 216 5.17 -14.58 -15.23
CA ARG A 216 4.91 -13.12 -15.21
C ARG A 216 6.15 -12.29 -15.55
N LYS A 217 7.33 -12.67 -15.05
CA LYS A 217 8.60 -11.98 -15.37
C LYS A 217 9.01 -12.19 -16.83
N GLY A 218 8.71 -13.35 -17.41
CA GLY A 218 8.98 -13.65 -18.83
C GLY A 218 8.13 -12.84 -19.81
N LYS A 219 6.87 -12.53 -19.45
CA LYS A 219 5.95 -11.71 -20.28
C LYS A 219 6.18 -10.19 -20.19
N SER A 220 6.93 -9.71 -19.20
CA SER A 220 7.20 -8.27 -19.00
C SER A 220 8.50 -7.80 -19.66
N LYS A 221 9.21 -8.68 -20.37
CA LYS A 221 10.41 -8.38 -21.16
C LYS A 221 10.05 -8.34 -22.64
#